data_AF-A0A512A9H7-F1
#
_entry.id   AF-A0A512A9H7-F1
#
_cell.length_a   1.000
_cell.length_b   1.000
_cell.length_c   1.000
_cell.angle_alpha   90.00
_cell.angle_beta   90.00
_cell.angle_gamma   90.00
#
_symmetry.space_group_name_H-M   'P 1'
#
loop_
_entity.id
_entity.type
_entity.pdbx_description
1 polymer ?
#
loop_
_entity_poly.entity_id
_entity_poly.type
_entity_poly.pdbx_seq_one_letter_code
_entity_poly.pdbx_strand_id
1 'polypeptide(L)'
;MWFKEWNGHLITTSNVGDDEMLQDDFFFGAQFDKWRFKDERWNHIPYNKSDPWNSFSDENIQLEFENDFITDGRERGENLRIATTHTDILTIDKRAMYVMAVEVAGAIGGEISEDGKQTWIDVETFKELHKDILSLTYDQSTDISVGELKILEPVEDPLWDEEERLREEYIKIHGERVYDDEEDE
;
A
#
# COMPACT_ATOMS: atom_id res chain seq x y z
N MET A 1 12.03 -6.71 -3.85
CA MET A 1 11.83 -7.92 -3.00
C MET A 1 13.07 -8.17 -2.16
N TRP A 2 12.89 -8.35 -0.87
CA TRP A 2 13.99 -8.41 0.11
C TRP A 2 14.85 -9.68 0.02
N PHE A 3 14.28 -10.77 -0.48
CA PHE A 3 14.92 -12.08 -0.54
C PHE A 3 14.55 -12.76 -1.86
N LYS A 4 15.49 -13.52 -2.44
CA LYS A 4 15.23 -14.39 -3.62
C LYS A 4 14.66 -15.76 -3.22
N GLU A 5 14.88 -16.14 -1.96
CA GLU A 5 14.52 -17.42 -1.37
C GLU A 5 14.07 -17.20 0.07
N TRP A 6 13.13 -18.03 0.56
CA TRP A 6 12.67 -18.07 1.94
C TRP A 6 12.96 -19.45 2.53
N ASN A 7 13.77 -19.52 3.59
CA ASN A 7 14.19 -20.79 4.21
C ASN A 7 14.74 -21.82 3.19
N GLY A 8 15.51 -21.37 2.20
CA GLY A 8 16.06 -22.22 1.14
C GLY A 8 15.04 -22.71 0.11
N HIS A 9 13.81 -22.17 0.12
CA HIS A 9 12.80 -22.40 -0.90
C HIS A 9 12.67 -21.17 -1.78
N LEU A 10 12.47 -21.37 -3.08
CA LEU A 10 12.13 -20.27 -3.98
C LEU A 10 10.81 -19.63 -3.52
N ILE A 11 10.67 -18.32 -3.69
CA ILE A 11 9.39 -17.66 -3.46
C ILE A 11 8.36 -18.27 -4.42
N THR A 12 7.24 -18.75 -3.87
CA THR A 12 6.14 -19.30 -4.66
C THR A 12 5.31 -18.17 -5.23
N THR A 13 5.12 -18.15 -6.54
CA THR A 13 4.17 -17.26 -7.21
C THR A 13 2.85 -18.01 -7.45
N SER A 14 1.75 -17.28 -7.39
CA SER A 14 0.43 -17.76 -7.80
C SER A 14 -0.13 -16.73 -8.77
N ASN A 15 -0.60 -17.16 -9.93
CA ASN A 15 -1.31 -16.33 -10.90
C ASN A 15 -2.76 -16.84 -11.03
N VAL A 16 -3.65 -15.92 -11.39
CA VAL A 16 -5.04 -16.22 -11.76
C VAL A 16 -5.23 -15.70 -13.18
N GLY A 17 -5.76 -16.53 -14.08
CA GLY A 17 -5.90 -16.20 -15.51
C GLY A 17 -4.95 -16.98 -16.42
N ASP A 18 -5.07 -16.75 -17.74
CA ASP A 18 -4.14 -17.26 -18.74
C ASP A 18 -3.01 -16.24 -18.94
N ASP A 19 -1.80 -16.71 -19.22
CA ASP A 19 -0.62 -15.86 -19.43
C ASP A 19 -0.81 -14.88 -20.60
N GLU A 20 -1.67 -15.24 -21.57
CA GLU A 20 -2.05 -14.37 -22.70
C GLU A 20 -2.79 -13.11 -22.25
N MET A 21 -3.53 -13.15 -21.13
CA MET A 21 -4.31 -12.01 -20.60
C MET A 21 -3.49 -11.07 -19.71
N LEU A 22 -2.26 -11.46 -19.32
CA LEU A 22 -1.35 -10.59 -18.53
C LEU A 22 -0.98 -9.29 -19.26
N GLN A 23 -1.20 -9.22 -20.57
CA GLN A 23 -0.98 -8.00 -21.36
C GLN A 23 -2.16 -7.01 -21.26
N ASP A 24 -3.35 -7.50 -20.94
CA ASP A 24 -4.59 -6.71 -20.93
C ASP A 24 -4.93 -6.23 -19.51
N ASP A 25 -4.77 -7.08 -18.50
CA ASP A 25 -5.08 -6.79 -17.08
C ASP A 25 -3.91 -7.26 -16.18
N PHE A 26 -2.88 -6.43 -16.06
CA PHE A 26 -1.70 -6.72 -15.23
C PHE A 26 -1.86 -6.19 -13.80
N PHE A 27 -2.01 -7.14 -12.87
CA PHE A 27 -1.94 -6.88 -11.44
C PHE A 27 -0.90 -7.77 -10.76
N PHE A 28 0.04 -7.16 -10.04
CA PHE A 28 1.00 -7.84 -9.19
C PHE A 28 0.91 -7.30 -7.76
N GLY A 29 0.57 -8.17 -6.81
CA GLY A 29 0.57 -7.85 -5.39
C GLY A 29 1.71 -8.58 -4.67
N ALA A 30 2.50 -7.83 -3.89
CA ALA A 30 3.44 -8.39 -2.94
C ALA A 30 3.05 -7.96 -1.52
N GLN A 31 2.80 -8.95 -0.67
CA GLN A 31 2.50 -8.74 0.75
C GLN A 31 3.73 -9.03 1.60
N PHE A 32 4.07 -8.12 2.51
CA PHE A 32 5.04 -8.35 3.56
C PHE A 32 4.35 -8.44 4.91
N ASP A 33 4.02 -9.65 5.35
CA ASP A 33 3.37 -9.95 6.64
C ASP A 33 4.38 -9.90 7.79
N LYS A 34 4.52 -8.73 8.41
CA LYS A 34 5.52 -8.44 9.46
C LYS A 34 5.33 -9.30 10.70
N TRP A 35 4.10 -9.71 11.01
CA TRP A 35 3.76 -10.54 12.17
C TRP A 35 3.94 -12.05 11.96
N ARG A 36 3.93 -12.52 10.72
CA ARG A 36 4.19 -13.94 10.42
C ARG A 36 5.67 -14.28 10.39
N PHE A 37 6.54 -13.32 10.12
CA PHE A 37 7.97 -13.51 10.28
C PHE A 37 8.31 -13.55 11.77
N LYS A 38 9.13 -14.52 12.20
CA LYS A 38 9.63 -14.64 13.59
C LYS A 38 10.68 -13.57 13.91
N ASP A 39 10.41 -12.32 13.56
CA ASP A 39 11.23 -11.17 13.90
C ASP A 39 10.59 -10.50 15.11
N GLU A 40 11.18 -10.74 16.29
CA GLU A 40 10.59 -10.37 17.57
C GLU A 40 10.41 -8.85 17.75
N ARG A 41 11.07 -8.05 16.90
CA ARG A 41 10.95 -6.59 16.90
C ARG A 41 9.52 -6.15 16.59
N TRP A 42 8.76 -6.91 15.79
CA TRP A 42 7.35 -6.62 15.48
C TRP A 42 6.36 -7.10 16.55
N ASN A 43 6.79 -7.94 17.51
CA ASN A 43 5.92 -8.55 18.54
C ASN A 43 5.37 -7.56 19.59
N HIS A 44 5.72 -6.27 19.51
CA HIS A 44 5.49 -5.28 20.57
C HIS A 44 4.33 -4.31 20.26
N ILE A 45 3.60 -4.55 19.17
CA ILE A 45 2.46 -3.72 18.75
C ILE A 45 1.19 -4.37 19.31
N PRO A 46 0.27 -3.63 19.98
CA PRO A 46 -0.86 -4.23 20.66
C PRO A 46 -1.79 -5.00 19.71
N TYR A 47 -2.04 -6.28 19.99
CA TYR A 47 -3.07 -7.10 19.30
C TYR A 47 -4.49 -6.71 19.75
N ASN A 48 -4.80 -5.42 19.88
CA ASN A 48 -6.18 -4.99 20.07
C ASN A 48 -6.73 -4.66 18.69
N LYS A 49 -7.74 -5.36 18.17
CA LYS A 49 -8.30 -5.10 16.82
C LYS A 49 -8.85 -3.68 16.61
N SER A 50 -9.18 -2.98 17.70
CA SER A 50 -9.55 -1.57 17.69
C SER A 50 -8.35 -0.63 17.71
N ASP A 51 -7.14 -1.17 17.78
CA ASP A 51 -5.89 -0.43 17.68
C ASP A 51 -5.61 -0.15 16.20
N PRO A 52 -5.56 1.13 15.79
CA PRO A 52 -5.25 1.52 14.43
C PRO A 52 -3.88 1.00 13.96
N TRP A 53 -2.96 0.65 14.86
CA TRP A 53 -1.65 0.09 14.50
C TRP A 53 -1.71 -1.29 13.83
N ASN A 54 -2.85 -1.99 13.90
CA ASN A 54 -3.01 -3.26 13.19
C ASN A 54 -2.96 -3.12 11.67
N SER A 55 -3.23 -1.95 11.09
CA SER A 55 -3.12 -1.81 9.63
C SER A 55 -1.69 -2.08 9.15
N PHE A 56 -0.69 -1.81 9.97
CA PHE A 56 0.72 -2.04 9.66
C PHE A 56 1.18 -3.50 9.88
N SER A 57 0.28 -4.44 10.22
CA SER A 57 0.58 -5.90 10.33
C SER A 57 1.42 -6.38 9.17
N ASP A 58 0.97 -5.91 8.03
CA ASP A 58 1.33 -6.34 6.72
C ASP A 58 1.36 -5.08 5.88
N GLU A 59 2.18 -5.11 4.85
CA GLU A 59 2.08 -4.12 3.81
C GLU A 59 1.81 -4.81 2.49
N ASN A 60 0.83 -4.28 1.75
CA ASN A 60 0.47 -4.75 0.42
C ASN A 60 0.95 -3.73 -0.61
N ILE A 61 2.07 -4.03 -1.24
CA ILE A 61 2.60 -3.23 -2.35
C ILE A 61 2.04 -3.82 -3.65
N GLN A 62 1.31 -3.00 -4.38
CA GLN A 62 0.65 -3.36 -5.63
C GLN A 62 1.39 -2.69 -6.80
N LEU A 63 1.58 -3.43 -7.89
CA LEU A 63 2.10 -2.96 -9.16
C LEU A 63 1.05 -3.25 -10.22
N GLU A 64 0.54 -2.20 -10.86
CA GLU A 64 -0.63 -2.28 -11.75
C GLU A 64 -0.61 -1.16 -12.77
N PHE A 65 -1.32 -1.32 -13.89
CA PHE A 65 -1.56 -0.20 -14.80
C PHE A 65 -2.62 0.73 -14.20
N GLU A 66 -2.46 2.04 -14.39
CA GLU A 66 -3.46 3.03 -13.94
C GLU A 66 -4.86 2.77 -14.55
N ASN A 67 -4.94 2.11 -15.70
CA ASN A 67 -6.20 1.75 -16.38
C ASN A 67 -6.76 0.36 -16.03
N ASP A 68 -6.13 -0.40 -15.14
CA ASP A 68 -6.57 -1.77 -14.80
C ASP A 68 -7.95 -1.76 -14.13
N PHE A 69 -8.85 -2.61 -14.63
CA PHE A 69 -10.25 -2.73 -14.22
C PHE A 69 -10.43 -3.20 -12.77
N ILE A 70 -9.48 -3.96 -12.21
CA ILE A 70 -9.58 -4.58 -10.88
C ILE A 70 -9.21 -3.60 -9.74
N THR A 71 -8.62 -2.46 -10.08
CA THR A 71 -8.00 -1.54 -9.12
C THR A 71 -9.00 -0.49 -8.59
N ASP A 72 -8.74 0.02 -7.40
CA ASP A 72 -9.67 0.78 -6.53
C ASP A 72 -10.09 2.19 -7.04
N GLY A 73 -9.91 2.49 -8.32
CA GLY A 73 -10.45 3.69 -8.95
C GLY A 73 -9.72 4.99 -8.62
N ARG A 74 -8.49 4.94 -8.05
CA ARG A 74 -7.68 6.13 -7.70
C ARG A 74 -7.51 7.11 -8.86
N GLU A 75 -6.85 6.68 -9.93
CA GLU A 75 -6.65 7.49 -11.14
C GLU A 75 -6.48 6.58 -12.36
N ARG A 76 -7.15 6.92 -13.46
CA ARG A 76 -6.98 6.29 -14.78
C ARG A 76 -5.86 6.98 -15.55
N GLY A 77 -5.03 6.20 -16.24
CA GLY A 77 -3.90 6.71 -17.00
C GLY A 77 -3.11 5.62 -17.71
N GLU A 78 -2.04 6.02 -18.38
CA GLU A 78 -1.23 5.14 -19.25
C GLU A 78 0.07 4.66 -18.59
N ASN A 79 0.27 4.96 -17.30
CA ASN A 79 1.49 4.59 -16.60
C ASN A 79 1.32 3.31 -15.78
N LEU A 80 2.46 2.69 -15.48
CA LEU A 80 2.54 1.66 -14.45
C LEU A 80 2.67 2.35 -13.09
N ARG A 81 1.90 1.89 -12.10
CA ARG A 81 1.82 2.48 -10.77
C ARG A 81 2.25 1.46 -9.71
N ILE A 82 3.01 1.94 -8.73
CA ILE A 82 3.26 1.20 -7.48
C ILE A 82 2.44 1.87 -6.39
N ALA A 83 1.58 1.11 -5.70
CA ALA A 83 0.66 1.62 -4.69
C ALA A 83 0.73 0.81 -3.39
N THR A 84 0.34 1.46 -2.29
CA THR A 84 0.08 0.87 -0.97
C THR A 84 -1.25 1.40 -0.45
N THR A 85 -1.84 0.70 0.52
CA THR A 85 -3.03 1.15 1.25
C THR A 85 -2.74 2.18 2.33
N HIS A 86 -1.47 2.42 2.69
CA HIS A 86 -1.07 3.33 3.75
C HIS A 86 -0.70 4.72 3.22
N THR A 87 -1.21 5.76 3.88
CA THR A 87 -0.82 7.17 3.61
C THR A 87 0.57 7.46 4.15
N ASP A 88 0.81 7.09 5.41
CA ASP A 88 2.13 7.14 6.03
C ASP A 88 2.77 5.75 5.94
N ILE A 89 3.95 5.68 5.35
CA ILE A 89 4.61 4.42 5.00
C ILE A 89 5.84 4.25 5.88
N LEU A 90 5.98 3.10 6.53
CA LEU A 90 7.17 2.77 7.31
C LEU A 90 8.40 2.72 6.42
N THR A 91 9.57 3.05 6.98
CA THR A 91 10.84 3.06 6.24
C THR A 91 11.13 1.72 5.54
N ILE A 92 10.79 0.58 6.16
CA ILE A 92 10.95 -0.74 5.56
C ILE A 92 10.07 -0.93 4.31
N ASP A 93 8.83 -0.47 4.38
CA ASP A 93 7.86 -0.60 3.30
C ASP A 93 8.19 0.37 2.16
N LYS A 94 8.55 1.61 2.50
CA LYS A 94 9.03 2.63 1.57
C LYS A 94 10.26 2.16 0.79
N ARG A 95 11.22 1.54 1.48
CA ARG A 95 12.38 0.95 0.81
C ARG A 95 11.98 -0.16 -0.15
N ALA A 96 11.03 -1.01 0.23
CA ALA A 96 10.55 -2.08 -0.65
C ALA A 96 9.91 -1.52 -1.94
N MET A 97 9.12 -0.44 -1.82
CA MET A 97 8.56 0.27 -2.96
C MET A 97 9.65 0.86 -3.85
N TYR A 98 10.66 1.52 -3.27
CA TYR A 98 11.75 2.13 -4.04
C TYR A 98 12.60 1.10 -4.77
N VAL A 99 12.86 -0.05 -4.15
CA VAL A 99 13.52 -1.17 -4.82
C VAL A 99 12.66 -1.67 -5.98
N MET A 100 11.34 -1.79 -5.79
CA MET A 100 10.44 -2.19 -6.87
C MET A 100 10.45 -1.19 -8.04
N ALA A 101 10.36 0.10 -7.76
CA ALA A 101 10.41 1.16 -8.78
C ALA A 101 11.70 1.09 -9.60
N VAL A 102 12.84 0.95 -8.92
CA VAL A 102 14.16 0.83 -9.56
C VAL A 102 14.25 -0.41 -10.45
N GLU A 103 13.83 -1.57 -9.95
CA GLU A 103 13.93 -2.84 -10.70
C GLU A 103 13.00 -2.84 -11.91
N VAL A 104 11.76 -2.35 -11.74
CA VAL A 104 10.75 -2.32 -12.80
C VAL A 104 11.12 -1.29 -13.88
N ALA A 105 11.39 -0.05 -13.49
CA ALA A 105 11.80 1.00 -14.44
C ALA A 105 13.09 0.62 -15.16
N GLY A 106 14.05 0.03 -14.46
CA GLY A 106 15.29 -0.49 -15.06
C GLY A 106 15.05 -1.60 -16.06
N ALA A 107 14.12 -2.53 -15.78
CA ALA A 107 13.80 -3.64 -16.67
C ALA A 107 13.10 -3.20 -17.96
N ILE A 108 12.26 -2.16 -17.90
CA ILE A 108 11.49 -1.65 -19.05
C ILE A 108 12.13 -0.43 -19.72
N GLY A 109 13.25 0.08 -19.19
CA GLY A 109 13.88 1.31 -19.65
C GLY A 109 13.02 2.56 -19.44
N GLY A 110 12.22 2.58 -18.37
CA GLY A 110 11.32 3.66 -18.01
C GLY A 110 11.94 4.73 -17.11
N GLU A 111 11.18 5.80 -16.89
CA GLU A 111 11.47 6.85 -15.91
C GLU A 111 10.54 6.71 -14.70
N ILE A 112 10.90 7.35 -13.59
CA ILE A 112 10.16 7.28 -12.32
C ILE A 112 9.63 8.66 -11.98
N SER A 113 8.37 8.73 -11.54
CA SER A 113 7.76 9.92 -10.95
C SER A 113 7.27 9.62 -9.54
N GLU A 114 7.49 10.55 -8.62
CA GLU A 114 7.02 10.48 -7.22
C GLU A 114 6.11 11.65 -6.82
N ASP A 115 5.84 12.58 -7.75
CA ASP A 115 5.16 13.86 -7.49
C ASP A 115 3.84 14.00 -8.28
N GLY A 116 3.17 12.88 -8.52
CA GLY A 116 1.93 12.85 -9.29
C GLY A 116 2.15 13.16 -10.78
N LYS A 117 3.24 12.64 -11.36
CA LYS A 117 3.58 12.74 -12.79
C LYS A 117 3.98 14.16 -13.23
N GLN A 118 4.32 15.05 -12.29
CA GLN A 118 4.77 16.40 -12.61
C GLN A 118 6.21 16.40 -13.13
N THR A 119 7.06 15.57 -12.52
CA THR A 119 8.44 15.36 -12.95
C THR A 119 8.74 13.87 -13.10
N TRP A 120 9.67 13.59 -14.02
CA TRP A 120 10.14 12.25 -14.34
C TRP A 120 11.66 12.26 -14.29
N ILE A 121 12.23 11.28 -13.60
CA ILE A 121 13.67 11.14 -13.44
C ILE A 121 14.13 9.74 -13.82
N ASP A 122 15.35 9.64 -14.33
CA ASP A 122 15.94 8.35 -14.66
C ASP A 122 16.27 7.54 -13.39
N VAL A 123 16.47 6.23 -13.59
CA VAL A 123 16.71 5.27 -12.50
C VAL A 123 17.96 5.61 -11.68
N GLU A 124 19.03 6.12 -12.29
CA GLU A 124 20.27 6.43 -11.57
C GLU A 124 20.12 7.71 -10.74
N THR A 125 19.42 8.72 -11.30
CA THR A 125 19.03 9.92 -10.55
C THR A 125 18.15 9.57 -9.36
N PHE A 126 17.14 8.70 -9.54
CA PHE A 126 16.28 8.23 -8.44
C PHE A 126 17.08 7.49 -7.35
N LYS A 127 18.02 6.61 -7.75
CA LYS A 127 18.88 5.88 -6.80
C LYS A 127 19.76 6.80 -5.97
N GLU A 128 20.32 7.83 -6.57
CA GLU A 128 21.18 8.76 -5.84
C GLU A 128 20.34 9.67 -4.91
N LEU A 129 19.14 10.09 -5.35
CA LEU A 129 18.22 10.88 -4.55
C LEU A 129 17.76 10.16 -3.28
N HIS A 130 17.38 8.89 -3.40
CA HIS A 130 16.84 8.05 -2.31
C HIS A 130 17.85 7.03 -1.77
N LYS A 131 19.14 7.36 -1.88
CA LYS A 131 20.27 6.47 -1.52
C LYS A 131 20.29 6.10 -0.04
N ASP A 132 19.92 7.04 0.81
CA ASP A 132 19.80 6.87 2.25
C ASP A 132 18.83 5.74 2.60
N ILE A 133 17.70 5.66 1.90
CA ILE A 133 16.70 4.59 2.06
C ILE A 133 17.15 3.31 1.34
N LEU A 134 17.54 3.39 0.07
CA LEU A 134 17.89 2.21 -0.73
C LEU A 134 19.09 1.43 -0.19
N SER A 135 20.03 2.12 0.48
CA SER A 135 21.23 1.48 1.05
C SER A 135 20.99 0.76 2.38
N LEU A 136 19.84 0.96 3.04
CA LEU A 136 19.54 0.27 4.30
C LEU A 136 19.50 -1.24 4.10
N THR A 137 19.96 -1.99 5.10
CA THR A 137 19.66 -3.42 5.20
C THR A 137 18.23 -3.63 5.71
N TYR A 138 17.74 -4.87 5.60
CA TYR A 138 16.47 -5.26 6.21
C TYR A 138 16.46 -4.89 7.69
N ASP A 139 17.48 -5.28 8.45
CA ASP A 139 17.55 -5.02 9.88
C ASP A 139 17.55 -3.54 10.23
N GLN A 140 18.30 -2.71 9.49
CA GLN A 140 18.32 -1.26 9.73
C GLN A 140 16.96 -0.63 9.46
N SER A 141 16.32 -1.00 8.35
CA SER A 141 14.99 -0.48 8.01
C SER A 141 13.92 -0.94 9.00
N THR A 142 14.01 -2.17 9.51
CA THR A 142 13.12 -2.69 10.56
C THR A 142 13.27 -1.90 11.86
N ASP A 143 14.50 -1.67 12.31
CA ASP A 143 14.75 -0.93 13.56
C ASP A 143 14.20 0.50 13.51
N ILE A 144 14.36 1.19 12.36
CA ILE A 144 13.77 2.51 12.13
C ILE A 144 12.25 2.43 12.17
N SER A 145 11.65 1.48 11.44
CA SER A 145 10.20 1.31 11.33
C SER A 145 9.51 1.02 12.66
N VAL A 146 10.14 0.21 13.52
CA VAL A 146 9.64 -0.05 14.88
C VAL A 146 9.74 1.20 15.77
N GLY A 147 10.66 2.11 15.48
CA GLY A 147 10.71 3.44 16.08
C GLY A 147 9.59 4.35 15.59
N GLU A 148 9.34 4.37 14.27
CA GLU A 148 8.28 5.15 13.62
C GLU A 148 6.89 4.77 14.15
N LEU A 149 6.60 3.48 14.26
CA LEU A 149 5.31 3.00 14.80
C LEU A 149 4.97 3.48 16.20
N LYS A 150 5.97 3.87 17.01
CA LYS A 150 5.72 4.38 18.37
C LYS A 150 5.33 5.85 18.39
N ILE A 151 5.57 6.57 17.31
CA ILE A 151 5.37 8.01 17.20
C ILE A 151 4.33 8.41 16.16
N LEU A 152 3.93 7.48 15.27
CA LEU A 152 2.82 7.72 14.37
C LEU A 152 1.56 8.00 15.19
N GLU A 153 0.66 8.79 14.62
CA GLU A 153 -0.68 9.02 15.16
C GLU A 153 -1.70 8.54 14.13
N PRO A 154 -2.76 7.83 14.56
CA PRO A 154 -3.81 7.42 13.65
C PRO A 154 -4.53 8.63 13.09
N VAL A 155 -4.71 8.66 11.77
CA VAL A 155 -5.52 9.67 11.10
C VAL A 155 -6.94 9.14 11.00
N GLU A 156 -7.91 9.90 11.54
CA GLU A 156 -9.32 9.59 11.32
C GLU A 156 -9.69 9.81 9.85
N ASP A 157 -10.45 8.86 9.29
CA ASP A 157 -10.87 8.92 7.89
C ASP A 157 -11.83 10.11 7.67
N PRO A 158 -11.47 11.10 6.84
CA PRO A 158 -12.32 12.26 6.59
C PRO A 158 -13.65 11.91 5.91
N LEU A 159 -13.79 10.69 5.37
CA LEU A 159 -15.06 10.21 4.80
C LEU A 159 -16.19 10.21 5.83
N TRP A 160 -15.91 10.01 7.12
CA TRP A 160 -16.96 10.02 8.15
C TRP A 160 -17.59 11.41 8.32
N ASP A 161 -16.75 12.45 8.34
CA ASP A 161 -17.22 13.84 8.39
C ASP A 161 -18.01 14.22 7.13
N GLU A 162 -17.55 13.75 5.96
CA GLU A 162 -18.24 13.98 4.70
C GLU A 162 -19.57 13.21 4.62
N GLU A 163 -19.60 11.95 5.05
CA GLU A 163 -20.81 11.13 5.11
C GLU A 163 -21.83 11.72 6.09
N GLU A 164 -21.39 12.19 7.26
CA GLU A 164 -22.26 12.85 8.23
C GLU A 164 -22.85 14.15 7.65
N ARG A 165 -22.03 14.99 6.99
CA ARG A 165 -22.50 16.18 6.29
C ARG A 165 -23.51 15.84 5.17
N LEU A 166 -23.22 14.84 4.34
CA LEU A 166 -24.11 14.39 3.27
C LEU A 166 -25.42 13.83 3.82
N ARG A 167 -25.36 13.12 4.95
CA ARG A 167 -26.53 12.60 5.68
C ARG A 167 -27.38 13.75 6.23
N GLU A 168 -26.77 14.77 6.83
CA GLU A 168 -27.47 15.98 7.30
C GLU A 168 -28.15 16.73 6.15
N GLU A 169 -27.46 16.90 5.02
CA GLU A 169 -28.02 17.52 3.81
C GLU A 169 -29.20 16.72 3.26
N TYR A 170 -29.07 15.40 3.20
CA TYR A 170 -30.15 14.51 2.77
C TYR A 170 -31.38 14.62 3.68
N ILE A 171 -31.20 14.55 5.00
CA ILE A 171 -32.28 14.69 5.99
C ILE A 171 -32.96 16.06 5.86
N LYS A 172 -32.20 17.12 5.59
CA LYS A 172 -32.77 18.46 5.41
C LYS A 172 -33.69 18.56 4.18
N ILE A 173 -33.40 17.82 3.12
CA ILE A 173 -34.20 17.81 1.88
C ILE A 173 -35.38 16.85 1.98
N HIS A 174 -35.18 15.68 2.58
CA HIS A 174 -36.14 14.57 2.53
C HIS A 174 -36.87 14.31 3.84
N GLY A 175 -36.51 15.03 4.92
CA GLY A 175 -36.95 14.74 6.28
C GLY A 175 -36.19 13.56 6.89
N GLU A 176 -36.25 13.42 8.21
CA GLU A 176 -35.78 12.18 8.85
C GLU A 176 -36.65 11.02 8.39
N ARG A 177 -35.99 9.93 7.97
CA ARG A 177 -36.69 8.69 7.64
C ARG A 177 -37.21 8.08 8.94
N VAL A 178 -38.53 8.10 9.11
CA VAL A 178 -39.22 7.36 10.17
C VAL A 178 -39.31 5.90 9.69
N TYR A 179 -38.66 5.00 10.42
CA TYR A 179 -38.89 3.57 10.25
C TYR A 179 -40.15 3.23 11.04
N ASP A 180 -41.14 2.61 10.40
CA ASP A 180 -42.24 2.00 11.15
C ASP A 180 -41.65 0.78 11.87
N ASP A 181 -41.54 0.84 13.19
CA ASP A 181 -41.07 -0.26 14.04
C ASP A 181 -42.11 -1.41 14.13
N GLU A 182 -43.16 -1.39 13.31
CA GLU A 182 -44.23 -2.40 13.28
C GLU A 182 -44.03 -3.44 12.18
N GLU A 183 -42.90 -4.15 12.20
CA GLU A 183 -42.74 -5.46 11.53
C GLU A 183 -41.97 -6.44 12.43
N ASP A 184 -42.38 -6.55 13.69
CA ASP A 184 -42.01 -7.66 14.59
C ASP A 184 -43.21 -7.94 15.55
N GLU A 185 -44.29 -8.50 15.01
CA GLU A 185 -45.34 -9.22 15.78
C GLU A 185 -45.09 -10.74 15.77
#